data_AF-A0A7R9TZP0-F1
#
_entry.id   AF-A0A7R9TZP0-F1
#
_cell.length_a   1.000
_cell.length_b   1.000
_cell.length_c   1.000
_cell.angle_alpha   90.00
_cell.angle_beta   90.00
_cell.angle_gamma   90.00
#
_symmetry.space_group_name_H-M   'P 1'
#
loop_
_entity.id
_entity.type
_entity.pdbx_description
1 polymer ?
#
loop_
_entity_poly.entity_id
_entity_poly.type
_entity_poly.pdbx_seq_one_letter_code
_entity_poly.pdbx_strand_id
1 'polypeptide(L)'
;GISKASAEQRKGRAGRTGPGVCFRMYGENEFQKFKASTPPEIRRASLESLTLTLKQIAGDACDSRTFPWIEPPPNDALEAAVWNLREHGALSFDERLTPLGALLATLPVDVSSGKLLVYAALFGLAGPSSTIAAALSVKSPFTQKGAGGGGGREDDQRAEFQSPHGDPFTLLKAFASWLRARDDARERDTRRWCRRRGIEEQRL
;
A
#
# COMPACT_ATOMS: atom_id res chain seq x y z
N GLY A 1 -7.13 14.99 5.74
CA GLY A 1 -6.85 16.43 5.92
C GLY A 1 -5.39 16.65 6.30
N ILE A 2 -4.89 17.88 6.22
CA ILE A 2 -3.52 18.24 6.65
C ILE A 2 -3.54 18.88 8.05
N SER A 3 -2.38 18.94 8.72
CA SER A 3 -2.23 19.69 9.98
C SER A 3 -1.97 21.17 9.73
N LYS A 4 -2.16 22.02 10.76
CA LYS A 4 -1.82 23.45 10.72
C LYS A 4 -0.34 23.66 10.38
N ALA A 5 0.55 22.88 11.01
CA ALA A 5 1.98 22.90 10.70
C ALA A 5 2.27 22.62 9.21
N SER A 6 1.62 21.62 8.61
CA SER A 6 1.77 21.31 7.19
C SER A 6 1.25 22.43 6.28
N ALA A 7 0.13 23.05 6.65
CA ALA A 7 -0.43 24.20 5.93
C ALA A 7 0.50 25.42 5.95
N GLU A 8 1.11 25.71 7.10
CA GLU A 8 2.09 26.80 7.23
C GLU A 8 3.37 26.50 6.44
N GLN A 9 3.86 25.25 6.44
CA GLN A 9 4.98 24.86 5.58
C GLN A 9 4.67 25.05 4.09
N ARG A 10 3.45 24.73 3.63
CA ARG A 10 3.02 24.97 2.24
C ARG A 10 2.97 26.46 1.91
N LYS A 11 2.45 27.29 2.82
CA LYS A 11 2.45 28.76 2.68
C LYS A 11 3.87 29.30 2.56
N GLY A 12 4.80 28.85 3.40
CA GLY A 12 6.20 29.28 3.38
C GLY A 12 6.92 29.00 2.06
N ARG A 13 6.52 27.98 1.30
CA ARG A 13 7.11 27.68 -0.02
C ARG A 13 6.87 28.78 -1.06
N ALA A 14 5.79 29.54 -0.94
CA ALA A 14 5.49 30.64 -1.86
C ALA A 14 6.40 31.86 -1.64
N GLY A 15 7.02 31.98 -0.46
CA GLY A 15 7.82 33.15 -0.07
C GLY A 15 9.33 33.02 -0.25
N ARG A 16 9.83 31.98 -0.92
CA ARG A 16 11.27 31.64 -0.93
C ARG A 16 12.14 32.66 -1.67
N THR A 17 11.63 33.28 -2.73
CA THR A 17 12.37 34.17 -3.62
C THR A 17 11.87 35.61 -3.57
N GLY A 18 10.86 35.90 -2.76
CA GLY A 18 10.17 37.19 -2.68
C GLY A 18 8.74 37.03 -2.17
N PRO A 19 7.96 38.13 -2.12
CA PRO A 19 6.55 38.06 -1.74
C PRO A 19 5.77 37.11 -2.66
N GLY A 20 5.05 36.16 -2.09
CA GLY A 20 4.25 35.18 -2.82
C GLY A 20 2.89 34.96 -2.19
N VAL A 21 1.98 34.35 -2.96
CA VAL A 21 0.59 34.09 -2.56
C VAL A 21 0.36 32.59 -2.44
N CYS A 22 -0.30 32.17 -1.36
CA CYS A 22 -0.69 30.77 -1.15
C CYS A 22 -2.21 30.66 -1.12
N PHE A 23 -2.78 29.95 -2.10
CA PHE A 23 -4.20 29.66 -2.15
C PHE A 23 -4.53 28.40 -1.33
N ARG A 24 -5.45 28.51 -0.37
CA ARG A 24 -5.93 27.41 0.46
C ARG A 24 -7.31 26.97 -0.03
N MET A 25 -7.43 25.70 -0.44
CA MET A 25 -8.69 25.13 -0.95
C MET A 25 -9.59 24.59 0.16
N TYR A 26 -9.66 25.30 1.30
CA TYR A 26 -10.48 24.97 2.47
C TYR A 26 -10.86 26.25 3.19
N GLY A 27 -12.00 26.24 3.90
CA GLY A 27 -12.48 27.42 4.63
C GLY A 27 -11.65 27.72 5.88
N GLU A 28 -11.65 28.98 6.32
CA GLU A 28 -10.94 29.38 7.55
C GLU A 28 -11.47 28.63 8.79
N ASN A 29 -12.79 28.44 8.87
CA ASN A 29 -13.41 27.66 9.95
C ASN A 29 -12.94 26.19 9.96
N GLU A 30 -12.63 25.60 8.80
CA GLU A 30 -12.08 24.25 8.72
C GLU A 30 -10.61 24.23 9.15
N PHE A 31 -9.84 25.23 8.73
CA PHE A 31 -8.45 25.39 9.15
C PHE A 31 -8.33 25.48 10.68
N GLN A 32 -9.23 26.19 11.36
CA GLN A 32 -9.21 26.28 12.81
C GLN A 32 -9.43 24.94 13.51
N LYS A 33 -10.17 24.02 12.88
CA LYS A 33 -10.41 22.65 13.37
C LYS A 33 -9.26 21.68 13.09
N PHE A 34 -8.26 22.05 12.29
CA PHE A 34 -7.13 21.17 12.01
C PHE A 34 -6.26 20.94 13.25
N LYS A 35 -5.72 19.72 13.38
CA LYS A 35 -4.72 19.41 14.40
C LYS A 35 -3.49 20.30 14.22
N ALA A 36 -2.85 20.69 15.32
CA ALA A 36 -1.65 21.52 15.29
C ALA A 36 -0.53 20.86 14.48
N SER A 37 -0.25 19.59 14.76
CA SER A 37 0.73 18.75 14.06
C SER A 37 0.12 17.41 13.66
N THR A 38 0.78 16.74 12.71
CA THR A 38 0.42 15.36 12.33
C THR A 38 1.02 14.42 13.37
N PRO A 39 0.28 13.44 13.91
CA PRO A 39 0.85 12.44 14.81
C PRO A 39 2.00 11.67 14.14
N PRO A 40 2.99 11.22 14.91
CA PRO A 40 4.13 10.47 14.38
C PRO A 40 3.67 9.21 13.65
N GLU A 41 4.47 8.75 12.70
CA GLU A 41 4.16 7.56 11.90
C GLU A 41 4.13 6.28 12.73
N ILE A 42 5.01 6.17 13.74
CA ILE A 42 5.08 5.02 14.66
C ILE A 42 3.78 4.75 15.42
N ARG A 43 2.85 5.71 15.48
CA ARG A 43 1.53 5.57 16.11
C ARG A 43 0.38 5.33 15.12
N ARG A 44 0.68 5.30 13.82
CA ARG A 44 -0.32 5.23 12.74
C ARG A 44 -0.07 4.12 11.73
N ALA A 45 1.18 3.68 11.61
CA ALA A 45 1.57 2.62 10.70
C ALA A 45 1.58 1.25 11.39
N SER A 46 1.49 0.20 10.58
CA SER A 46 1.71 -1.18 10.99
C SER A 46 3.16 -1.36 11.45
N LEU A 47 3.37 -2.09 12.55
CA LEU A 47 4.68 -2.21 13.18
C LEU A 47 5.41 -3.52 12.81
N GLU A 48 4.84 -4.39 12.00
CA GLU A 48 5.42 -5.69 11.64
C GLU A 48 6.80 -5.54 10.98
N SER A 49 6.90 -4.72 9.94
CA SER A 49 8.18 -4.49 9.25
C SER A 49 9.22 -3.85 10.19
N LEU A 50 8.79 -2.97 11.10
CA LEU A 50 9.66 -2.33 12.08
C LEU A 50 10.17 -3.33 13.12
N THR A 51 9.28 -4.12 13.72
CA THR A 51 9.61 -5.17 14.69
C THR A 51 10.52 -6.23 14.07
N LEU A 52 10.26 -6.61 12.82
CA LEU A 52 11.08 -7.57 12.09
C LEU A 52 12.50 -7.01 11.83
N THR A 53 12.59 -5.76 11.40
CA THR A 53 13.88 -5.06 11.19
C THR A 53 14.65 -4.93 12.49
N LEU A 54 13.98 -4.61 13.60
CA LEU A 54 14.61 -4.53 14.92
C LEU A 54 15.23 -5.88 15.33
N LYS A 55 14.51 -6.98 15.17
CA LYS A 55 15.05 -8.32 15.47
C LYS A 55 16.20 -8.71 14.56
N GLN A 56 16.16 -8.32 13.29
CA GLN A 56 17.27 -8.57 12.36
C GLN A 56 18.56 -7.82 12.79
N ILE A 57 18.45 -6.57 13.22
CA ILE A 57 19.60 -5.73 13.56
C ILE A 57 20.11 -6.01 14.98
N ALA A 58 19.22 -6.07 15.95
CA ALA A 58 19.55 -6.18 17.37
C ALA A 58 19.56 -7.63 17.91
N GLY A 59 19.16 -8.59 17.09
CA GLY A 59 19.08 -10.01 17.43
C GLY A 59 17.84 -10.39 18.24
N ASP A 60 17.71 -11.69 18.52
CA ASP A 60 16.52 -12.27 19.17
C ASP A 60 16.27 -11.78 20.61
N ALA A 61 17.32 -11.34 21.30
CA ALA A 61 17.24 -10.79 22.66
C ALA A 61 16.57 -9.40 22.70
N CYS A 62 16.41 -8.74 21.55
CA CYS A 62 15.72 -7.46 21.46
C CYS A 62 14.19 -7.66 21.42
N ASP A 63 13.52 -7.09 22.42
CA ASP A 63 12.06 -6.99 22.46
C ASP A 63 11.62 -5.56 22.11
N SER A 64 10.77 -5.45 21.10
CA SER A 64 10.18 -4.16 20.66
C SER A 64 9.37 -3.47 21.76
N ARG A 65 8.88 -4.22 22.76
CA ARG A 65 8.11 -3.71 23.90
C ARG A 65 8.97 -2.97 24.92
N THR A 66 10.23 -3.38 25.07
CA THR A 66 11.20 -2.76 25.99
C THR A 66 12.19 -1.84 25.29
N PHE A 67 12.07 -1.70 23.97
CA PHE A 67 12.98 -0.85 23.18
C PHE A 67 12.84 0.64 23.59
N PRO A 68 13.96 1.38 23.70
CA PRO A 68 13.94 2.78 24.14
C PRO A 68 13.50 3.73 23.01
N TRP A 69 12.20 3.74 22.72
CA TRP A 69 11.59 4.62 21.72
C TRP A 69 11.64 6.10 22.11
N ILE A 70 11.88 7.00 21.14
CA ILE A 70 11.75 8.46 21.35
C ILE A 70 10.30 8.82 21.66
N GLU A 71 9.37 8.31 20.84
CA GLU A 71 7.94 8.38 21.08
C GLU A 71 7.39 6.96 21.04
N PRO A 72 7.01 6.37 22.19
CA PRO A 72 6.63 4.97 22.22
C PRO A 72 5.35 4.72 21.41
N PRO A 73 5.34 3.63 20.61
CA PRO A 73 4.12 3.14 19.99
C PRO A 73 3.12 2.63 21.04
N PRO A 74 1.83 2.51 20.67
CA PRO A 74 0.85 1.83 21.50
C PRO A 74 1.22 0.36 21.73
N ASN A 75 1.08 -0.15 22.97
CA ASN A 75 1.43 -1.54 23.30
C ASN A 75 0.57 -2.56 22.55
N ASP A 76 -0.71 -2.27 22.35
CA ASP A 76 -1.62 -3.08 21.54
C ASP A 76 -1.15 -3.23 20.09
N ALA A 77 -0.59 -2.16 19.50
CA ALA A 77 -0.01 -2.21 18.16
C ALA A 77 1.28 -3.06 18.11
N LEU A 78 2.10 -3.02 19.16
CA LEU A 78 3.29 -3.86 19.27
C LEU A 78 2.92 -5.36 19.41
N GLU A 79 1.96 -5.68 20.27
CA GLU A 79 1.47 -7.06 20.44
C GLU A 79 0.85 -7.58 19.14
N ALA A 80 0.02 -6.78 18.48
CA ALA A 80 -0.57 -7.14 17.20
C ALA A 80 0.50 -7.43 16.14
N ALA A 81 1.57 -6.63 16.09
CA ALA A 81 2.67 -6.86 15.15
C ALA A 81 3.42 -8.17 15.43
N VAL A 82 3.74 -8.46 16.70
CA VAL A 82 4.39 -9.72 17.07
C VAL A 82 3.50 -10.93 16.76
N TRP A 83 2.21 -10.83 17.08
CA TRP A 83 1.22 -11.85 16.74
C TRP A 83 1.16 -12.10 15.23
N ASN A 84 1.01 -11.04 14.44
CA ASN A 84 0.94 -11.14 12.97
C ASN A 84 2.21 -11.76 12.38
N LEU A 85 3.40 -11.39 12.90
CA LEU A 85 4.66 -11.97 12.45
C LEU A 85 4.75 -13.48 12.76
N ARG A 86 4.20 -13.92 13.89
CA ARG A 86 4.10 -15.36 14.24
C ARG A 86 3.15 -16.10 13.31
N GLU A 87 1.97 -15.54 13.03
CA GLU A 87 1.01 -16.10 12.07
C GLU A 87 1.61 -16.20 10.66
N HIS A 88 2.47 -15.25 10.29
CA HIS A 88 3.20 -15.31 9.02
C HIS A 88 4.38 -16.29 9.03
N GLY A 89 4.75 -16.85 10.19
CA GLY A 89 5.92 -17.70 10.36
C GLY A 89 7.25 -16.96 10.26
N ALA A 90 7.22 -15.62 10.34
CA ALA A 90 8.41 -14.79 10.39
C ALA A 90 9.09 -14.85 11.77
N LEU A 91 8.30 -15.09 12.82
CA LEU A 91 8.78 -15.37 14.18
C LEU A 91 8.33 -16.76 14.65
N SER A 92 9.15 -17.39 15.47
CA SER A 92 8.81 -18.62 16.18
C SER A 92 7.86 -18.37 17.36
N PHE A 93 7.40 -19.43 18.02
CA PHE A 93 6.55 -19.32 19.21
C PHE A 93 7.21 -18.55 20.36
N ASP A 94 8.53 -18.69 20.50
CA ASP A 94 9.38 -17.97 21.45
C ASP A 94 9.90 -16.63 20.89
N GLU A 95 9.25 -16.10 19.85
CA GLU A 95 9.52 -14.79 19.23
C GLU A 95 10.94 -14.62 18.66
N ARG A 96 11.59 -15.73 18.27
CA ARG A 96 12.89 -15.70 17.57
C ARG A 96 12.69 -15.57 16.07
N LEU A 97 13.66 -14.93 15.41
CA LEU A 97 13.65 -14.76 13.97
C LEU A 97 13.81 -16.11 13.27
N THR A 98 12.87 -16.46 12.39
CA THR A 98 12.97 -17.68 11.56
C THR A 98 13.81 -17.42 10.30
N PRO A 99 14.28 -18.45 9.58
CA PRO A 99 14.93 -18.25 8.27
C PRO A 99 14.03 -17.50 7.28
N LEU A 100 12.72 -17.76 7.30
CA LEU A 100 11.74 -17.01 6.51
C LEU A 100 11.69 -15.55 6.98
N GLY A 101 11.61 -15.30 8.29
CA GLY A 101 11.63 -13.95 8.86
C GLY A 101 12.88 -13.16 8.48
N ALA A 102 14.05 -13.80 8.50
CA ALA A 102 15.31 -13.19 8.09
C ALA A 102 15.29 -12.77 6.61
N LEU A 103 14.72 -13.60 5.72
CA LEU A 103 14.53 -13.21 4.32
C LEU A 103 13.53 -12.06 4.20
N LEU A 104 12.38 -12.12 4.87
CA LEU A 104 11.36 -11.09 4.84
C LEU A 104 11.87 -9.73 5.31
N ALA A 105 12.77 -9.71 6.31
CA ALA A 105 13.38 -8.50 6.85
C ALA A 105 14.24 -7.75 5.82
N THR A 106 14.75 -8.45 4.79
CA THR A 106 15.55 -7.85 3.71
C THR A 106 14.72 -7.24 2.58
N LEU A 107 13.42 -7.53 2.52
CA LEU A 107 12.57 -7.12 1.42
C LEU A 107 11.88 -5.77 1.72
N PRO A 108 11.90 -4.79 0.80
CA PRO A 108 11.29 -3.48 1.01
C PRO A 108 9.77 -3.50 0.72
N VAL A 109 9.06 -4.50 1.25
CA VAL A 109 7.61 -4.69 1.09
C VAL A 109 6.98 -5.09 2.43
N ASP A 110 5.65 -5.06 2.51
CA ASP A 110 4.95 -5.59 3.66
C ASP A 110 5.14 -7.12 3.80
N VAL A 111 4.96 -7.64 5.01
CA VAL A 111 5.24 -9.05 5.35
C VAL A 111 4.44 -10.04 4.49
N SER A 112 3.18 -9.72 4.19
CA SER A 112 2.29 -10.56 3.38
C SER A 112 2.78 -10.65 1.93
N SER A 113 3.07 -9.50 1.32
CA SER A 113 3.64 -9.41 -0.03
C SER A 113 5.02 -10.06 -0.09
N GLY A 114 5.87 -9.83 0.90
CA GLY A 114 7.19 -10.47 1.00
C GLY A 114 7.08 -11.99 1.04
N LYS A 115 6.15 -12.53 1.84
CA LYS A 115 5.92 -13.98 1.95
C LYS A 115 5.45 -14.57 0.63
N LEU A 116 4.52 -13.89 -0.05
CA LEU A 116 4.08 -14.27 -1.39
C LEU A 116 5.26 -14.36 -2.37
N LEU A 117 6.12 -13.34 -2.39
CA LEU A 117 7.27 -13.27 -3.31
C LEU A 117 8.31 -14.36 -3.01
N VAL A 118 8.60 -14.62 -1.74
CA VAL A 118 9.52 -15.71 -1.34
C VAL A 118 9.01 -17.06 -1.83
N TYR A 119 7.72 -17.38 -1.58
CA TYR A 119 7.15 -18.63 -2.07
C TYR A 119 7.05 -18.68 -3.60
N ALA A 120 6.75 -17.56 -4.25
CA ALA A 120 6.71 -17.48 -5.69
C ALA A 120 8.07 -17.79 -6.33
N ALA A 121 9.16 -17.31 -5.73
CA ALA A 121 10.51 -17.65 -6.17
C ALA A 121 10.80 -19.15 -6.02
N LEU A 122 10.39 -19.76 -4.89
CA LEU A 122 10.57 -21.18 -4.64
C LEU A 122 9.77 -22.07 -5.61
N PHE A 123 8.57 -21.66 -6.01
CA PHE A 123 7.71 -22.43 -6.92
C PHE A 123 7.85 -22.05 -8.40
N GLY A 124 8.76 -21.14 -8.75
CA GLY A 124 8.94 -20.69 -10.14
C GLY A 124 7.80 -19.84 -10.69
N LEU A 125 7.03 -19.18 -9.81
CA LEU A 125 5.86 -18.35 -10.14
C LEU A 125 6.10 -16.84 -9.94
N ALA A 126 7.37 -16.41 -9.98
CA ALA A 126 7.76 -15.03 -9.68
C ALA A 126 6.99 -13.99 -10.52
N GLY A 127 6.81 -14.20 -11.83
CA GLY A 127 6.13 -13.25 -12.71
C GLY A 127 4.69 -12.92 -12.27
N PRO A 128 3.76 -13.90 -12.27
CA PRO A 128 2.38 -13.67 -11.84
C PRO A 128 2.26 -13.17 -10.40
N SER A 129 3.07 -13.67 -9.47
CA SER A 129 3.04 -13.26 -8.08
C SER A 129 3.56 -11.85 -7.86
N SER A 130 4.58 -11.40 -8.60
CA SER A 130 5.03 -10.00 -8.57
C SER A 130 3.97 -9.05 -9.10
N THR A 131 3.22 -9.44 -10.14
CA THR A 131 2.07 -8.67 -10.63
C THR A 131 1.00 -8.54 -9.55
N ILE A 132 0.66 -9.65 -8.88
CA ILE A 132 -0.33 -9.63 -7.78
C ILE A 132 0.17 -8.74 -6.63
N ALA A 133 1.41 -8.91 -6.18
CA ALA A 133 1.98 -8.11 -5.09
C ALA A 133 1.96 -6.61 -5.42
N ALA A 134 2.37 -6.24 -6.66
CA ALA A 134 2.29 -4.88 -7.14
C ALA A 134 0.86 -4.34 -7.15
N ALA A 135 -0.09 -5.10 -7.69
CA ALA A 135 -1.49 -4.70 -7.77
C ALA A 135 -2.15 -4.52 -6.39
N LEU A 136 -1.74 -5.30 -5.37
CA LEU A 136 -2.25 -5.18 -4.00
C LEU A 136 -1.60 -4.03 -3.22
N SER A 137 -0.38 -3.60 -3.60
CA SER A 137 0.33 -2.48 -2.97
C SER A 137 -0.25 -1.10 -3.30
N VAL A 138 -1.06 -1.02 -4.37
CA VAL A 138 -1.69 0.21 -4.83
C VAL A 138 -3.21 0.12 -4.68
N LYS A 139 -3.88 1.27 -4.75
CA LYS A 139 -5.35 1.28 -4.80
C LYS A 139 -5.82 0.56 -6.05
N SER A 140 -6.89 -0.22 -5.91
CA SER A 140 -7.52 -0.91 -7.04
C SER A 140 -7.69 0.00 -8.28
N PRO A 141 -7.34 -0.50 -9.48
CA PRO A 141 -7.46 0.23 -10.72
C PRO A 141 -8.92 0.34 -11.20
N PHE A 142 -9.84 -0.43 -10.64
CA PHE A 142 -11.26 -0.36 -10.99
C PHE A 142 -11.94 0.86 -10.36
N THR A 143 -12.63 1.66 -11.17
CA THR A 143 -13.40 2.81 -10.70
C THR A 143 -14.77 2.39 -10.15
N GLN A 144 -15.14 2.84 -8.96
CA GLN A 144 -16.55 2.78 -8.58
C GLN A 144 -17.24 4.02 -9.17
N LYS A 145 -18.08 3.84 -10.20
CA LYS A 145 -19.01 4.91 -10.58
C LYS A 145 -20.17 4.89 -9.59
N GLY A 146 -20.45 6.05 -9.00
CA GLY A 146 -21.63 6.23 -8.15
C GLY A 146 -22.93 5.93 -8.90
N ALA A 147 -23.97 5.61 -8.15
CA ALA A 147 -25.28 5.05 -8.56
C ALA A 147 -26.11 5.82 -9.62
N GLY A 148 -25.54 6.80 -10.35
CA GLY A 148 -26.26 7.68 -11.28
C GLY A 148 -25.83 7.65 -12.75
N GLY A 149 -24.85 6.82 -13.15
CA GLY A 149 -24.29 6.88 -14.50
C GLY A 149 -24.14 5.54 -15.20
N GLY A 150 -25.18 5.07 -15.90
CA GLY A 150 -25.11 4.13 -17.04
C GLY A 150 -24.21 2.89 -16.88
N GLY A 151 -24.22 2.25 -15.71
CA GLY A 151 -23.23 1.22 -15.32
C GLY A 151 -23.28 -0.13 -16.06
N GLY A 152 -24.40 -0.46 -16.73
CA GLY A 152 -24.60 -1.81 -17.28
C GLY A 152 -23.47 -2.29 -18.20
N ARG A 153 -23.07 -1.48 -19.19
CA ARG A 153 -22.05 -1.89 -20.17
C ARG A 153 -20.63 -1.99 -19.61
N GLU A 154 -20.30 -1.22 -18.58
CA GLU A 154 -18.95 -1.24 -17.98
C GLU A 154 -18.81 -2.39 -16.99
N ASP A 155 -19.86 -2.66 -16.19
CA ASP A 155 -19.90 -3.79 -15.28
C ASP A 155 -19.94 -5.13 -16.04
N ASP A 156 -20.67 -5.21 -17.15
CA ASP A 156 -20.68 -6.39 -18.03
C ASP A 156 -19.27 -6.70 -18.59
N GLN A 157 -18.49 -5.67 -18.93
CA GLN A 157 -17.12 -5.86 -19.41
C GLN A 157 -16.13 -6.11 -18.26
N ARG A 158 -16.44 -5.71 -17.03
CA ARG A 158 -15.64 -6.08 -15.84
C ARG A 158 -15.85 -7.52 -15.43
N ALA A 159 -17.03 -8.08 -15.68
CA ALA A 159 -17.30 -9.50 -15.48
C ALA A 159 -16.30 -10.38 -16.23
N GLU A 160 -15.77 -9.89 -17.37
CA GLU A 160 -14.69 -10.56 -18.12
C GLU A 160 -13.44 -10.81 -17.26
N PHE A 161 -13.11 -9.92 -16.32
CA PHE A 161 -11.92 -10.07 -15.48
C PHE A 161 -12.16 -10.84 -14.19
N GLN A 162 -13.42 -11.00 -13.78
CA GLN A 162 -13.74 -11.66 -12.52
C GLN A 162 -13.18 -13.08 -12.49
N SER A 163 -12.52 -13.40 -11.38
CA SER A 163 -11.99 -14.72 -11.10
C SER A 163 -12.72 -15.35 -9.92
N PRO A 164 -13.13 -16.63 -10.01
CA PRO A 164 -13.68 -17.35 -8.86
C PRO A 164 -12.64 -17.54 -7.73
N HIS A 165 -11.36 -17.32 -8.02
CA HIS A 165 -10.26 -17.39 -7.04
C HIS A 165 -10.04 -16.08 -6.28
N GLY A 166 -10.88 -15.07 -6.52
CA GLY A 166 -10.89 -13.80 -5.79
C GLY A 166 -10.14 -12.65 -6.48
N ASP A 167 -10.17 -11.50 -5.82
CA ASP A 167 -9.70 -10.22 -6.34
C ASP A 167 -8.23 -10.20 -6.82
N PRO A 168 -7.26 -10.85 -6.16
CA PRO A 168 -5.89 -10.90 -6.66
C PRO A 168 -5.79 -11.47 -8.08
N PHE A 169 -6.56 -12.52 -8.37
CA PHE A 169 -6.59 -13.14 -9.70
C PHE A 169 -7.40 -12.31 -10.70
N THR A 170 -8.43 -11.60 -10.24
CA THR A 170 -9.14 -10.60 -11.05
C THR A 170 -8.20 -9.48 -11.52
N LEU A 171 -7.36 -8.96 -10.61
CA LEU A 171 -6.34 -7.95 -10.92
C LEU A 171 -5.28 -8.49 -11.88
N LEU A 172 -4.78 -9.72 -11.64
CA LEU A 172 -3.84 -10.38 -12.54
C LEU A 172 -4.39 -10.52 -13.96
N LYS A 173 -5.65 -10.95 -14.08
CA LYS A 173 -6.33 -11.11 -15.38
C LYS A 173 -6.51 -9.76 -16.08
N ALA A 174 -6.92 -8.73 -15.34
CA ALA A 174 -7.08 -7.38 -15.89
C ALA A 174 -5.76 -6.81 -16.41
N PHE A 175 -4.67 -6.94 -15.64
CA PHE A 175 -3.34 -6.50 -16.06
C PHE A 175 -2.84 -7.27 -17.30
N ALA A 176 -2.99 -8.61 -17.31
CA ALA A 176 -2.61 -9.43 -18.46
C ALA A 176 -3.40 -9.06 -19.73
N SER A 177 -4.71 -8.79 -19.60
CA SER A 177 -5.54 -8.33 -20.72
C SER A 177 -5.14 -6.93 -21.21
N TRP A 178 -4.76 -6.03 -20.30
CA TRP A 178 -4.24 -4.72 -20.68
C TRP A 178 -2.91 -4.82 -21.44
N LEU A 179 -1.98 -5.67 -21.00
CA LEU A 179 -0.73 -5.90 -21.72
C LEU A 179 -0.98 -6.38 -23.15
N ARG A 180 -1.91 -7.32 -23.34
CA ARG A 180 -2.30 -7.80 -24.68
C ARG A 180 -2.90 -6.69 -25.54
N ALA A 181 -3.77 -5.85 -24.97
CA ALA A 181 -4.37 -4.73 -25.69
C ALA A 181 -3.31 -3.68 -26.07
N ARG A 182 -2.32 -3.45 -25.20
CA ARG A 182 -1.20 -2.54 -25.45
C ARG A 182 -0.31 -3.03 -26.60
N ASP A 183 -0.08 -4.33 -26.67
CA ASP A 183 0.79 -4.96 -27.66
C ASP A 183 0.06 -5.23 -29.00
N ASP A 184 -1.28 -5.14 -29.04
CA ASP A 184 -2.08 -5.27 -30.26
C ASP A 184 -2.01 -3.99 -31.12
N ALA A 185 -1.45 -4.12 -32.32
CA ALA A 185 -1.33 -3.03 -33.30
C ALA A 185 -2.68 -2.41 -33.72
N ARG A 186 -3.79 -3.13 -33.52
CA ARG A 186 -5.17 -2.67 -33.81
C ARG A 186 -5.77 -1.83 -32.68
N GLU A 187 -5.26 -1.96 -31.45
CA GLU A 187 -5.80 -1.32 -30.25
C GLU A 187 -4.81 -0.30 -29.65
N ARG A 188 -4.35 0.64 -30.48
CA ARG A 188 -3.34 1.66 -30.10
C ARG A 188 -3.77 2.63 -28.99
N ASP A 189 -5.05 2.70 -28.66
CA ASP A 189 -5.57 3.59 -27.60
C ASP A 189 -5.96 2.79 -26.36
N THR A 190 -4.93 2.44 -25.57
CA THR A 190 -5.07 1.76 -24.27
C THR A 190 -5.90 2.58 -23.28
N ARG A 191 -5.91 3.93 -23.38
CA ARG A 191 -6.78 4.80 -22.55
C ARG A 191 -8.25 4.55 -22.86
N ARG A 192 -8.61 4.43 -24.14
CA ARG A 192 -9.98 4.10 -24.54
C ARG A 192 -10.35 2.66 -24.17
N TRP A 193 -9.41 1.72 -24.23
CA TRP A 193 -9.62 0.36 -23.72
C TRP A 193 -9.93 0.36 -22.22
N CYS A 194 -9.13 1.07 -21.41
CA CYS A 194 -9.31 1.17 -19.96
C CYS A 194 -10.63 1.87 -19.61
N ARG A 195 -10.94 3.01 -20.24
CA ARG A 195 -12.18 3.78 -19.99
C ARG A 195 -13.44 2.94 -20.20
N ARG A 196 -13.51 2.15 -21.28
CA ARG A 196 -14.67 1.30 -21.60
C ARG A 196 -14.95 0.21 -20.55
N ARG A 197 -13.95 -0.12 -19.73
CA ARG A 197 -14.01 -1.16 -18.69
C ARG A 197 -13.93 -0.57 -17.28
N GLY A 198 -14.00 0.76 -17.19
CA GLY A 198 -13.86 1.51 -15.95
C GLY A 198 -12.53 1.24 -15.23
N ILE A 199 -11.43 1.14 -15.97
CA ILE A 199 -10.09 0.98 -15.40
C ILE A 199 -9.35 2.33 -15.47
N GLU A 200 -8.68 2.70 -14.38
CA GLU A 200 -7.71 3.79 -14.35
C GLU A 200 -6.34 3.28 -14.79
N GLU A 201 -5.92 3.63 -16.02
CA GLU A 201 -4.64 3.16 -16.59
C GLU A 201 -3.42 3.55 -15.75
N GLN A 202 -3.46 4.68 -15.06
CA GLN A 202 -2.37 5.15 -14.18
C GLN A 202 -2.17 4.27 -12.92
N ARG A 203 -3.07 3.32 -12.68
CA ARG A 203 -3.00 2.34 -11.59
C ARG A 203 -2.75 0.91 -12.09
N LEU A 204 -2.54 0.72 -13.39
CA LEU A 204 -2.13 -0.55 -14.00
C LEU A 204 -0.61 -0.63 -14.13
#